data_AF-A0A930ASS4-F1
#
_entry.id   AF-A0A930ASS4-F1
#
_cell.length_a   1.000
_cell.length_b   1.000
_cell.length_c   1.000
_cell.angle_alpha   90.00
_cell.angle_beta   90.00
_cell.angle_gamma   90.00
#
_symmetry.space_group_name_H-M   'P 1'
#
loop_
_entity.id
_entity.type
_entity.pdbx_description
1 polymer ?
#
loop_
_entity_poly.entity_id
_entity_poly.type
_entity_poly.pdbx_seq_one_letter_code
_entity_poly.pdbx_strand_id
1 'polypeptide(L)'
;MLESIIPRKAVESVANGETGWESAFQYLVDNSVRAGKIPPTANNATQFATVYACINVLGDDIAKLPWKSYKNHKNYIEKDSSSDVSHVLNVRPNRFMNPFVYKKLIITDICTYGNHFSYISFDKRGEIDELIPLDPSNTQVVVDRKTREYGYQTTYKEQPITFLPHEIFHIKALSKDGIVGISPLQSIREQMSTMDIATAFNKGMVEKGGSPQGILEVDGTFDKEVKTKIREEWQRVNSNENIAVVDLGMKYKQIGISQQDMQFLEMMKFSQQQIAAIFKVPLHKINELTHATYTNIEHQSLDYVKNTLQPLVTQLEEEANYKLYT
;
A
#
# COMPACT_ATOMS: atom_id res chain seq x y z
N MET A 1 27.54 20.75 -5.56
CA MET A 1 26.12 21.14 -5.74
C MET A 1 25.20 19.92 -5.75
N LEU A 2 25.58 18.80 -6.39
CA LEU A 2 24.83 17.53 -6.41
C LEU A 2 24.85 16.73 -5.09
N GLU A 3 25.96 16.78 -4.31
CA GLU A 3 26.04 16.15 -2.97
C GLU A 3 25.05 16.74 -1.96
N SER A 4 24.47 17.90 -2.28
CA SER A 4 23.46 18.58 -1.48
C SER A 4 22.10 18.52 -2.16
N ILE A 5 21.73 17.46 -2.88
CA ILE A 5 20.34 17.23 -3.33
C ILE A 5 19.81 15.90 -2.75
N ILE A 6 20.69 15.12 -2.14
CA ILE A 6 20.39 13.83 -1.53
C ILE A 6 19.64 14.04 -0.20
N PRO A 7 18.53 13.31 0.06
CA PRO A 7 17.75 13.47 1.28
C PRO A 7 18.57 12.97 2.49
N ARG A 8 19.15 13.93 3.23
CA ARG A 8 19.90 13.71 4.47
C ARG A 8 19.00 13.38 5.68
N LYS A 9 17.71 13.05 5.47
CA LYS A 9 16.76 12.80 6.57
C LYS A 9 16.70 11.35 7.06
N ALA A 10 17.30 10.39 6.34
CA ALA A 10 17.40 9.02 6.85
C ALA A 10 18.49 8.86 7.93
N VAL A 11 19.46 9.79 8.02
CA VAL A 11 20.61 9.65 8.92
C VAL A 11 20.38 10.32 10.28
N GLU A 12 19.54 11.36 10.36
CA GLU A 12 19.27 12.05 11.64
C GLU A 12 18.34 11.27 12.58
N SER A 13 17.58 10.28 12.11
CA SER A 13 16.76 9.43 12.99
C SER A 13 17.58 8.39 13.77
N VAL A 14 18.84 8.18 13.42
CA VAL A 14 19.70 7.16 14.08
C VAL A 14 20.36 7.73 15.34
N ALA A 15 20.35 9.04 15.54
CA ALA A 15 20.95 9.69 16.72
C ALA A 15 20.09 9.59 17.99
N ASN A 16 18.78 9.34 17.85
CA ASN A 16 17.86 9.23 18.98
C ASN A 16 17.28 7.82 19.05
N GLY A 17 18.06 6.88 19.60
CA GLY A 17 17.66 5.74 20.45
C GLY A 17 16.36 4.95 20.26
N GLU A 18 15.59 5.09 19.18
CA GLU A 18 14.35 4.35 18.95
C GLU A 18 14.55 3.43 17.75
N THR A 19 14.91 2.19 18.06
CA THR A 19 15.15 1.13 17.09
C THR A 19 13.85 0.62 16.46
N GLY A 20 13.80 0.65 15.12
CA GLY A 20 13.13 -0.36 14.31
C GLY A 20 11.64 -0.14 14.06
N TRP A 21 11.23 -0.30 12.78
CA TRP A 21 9.87 -0.48 12.22
C TRP A 21 8.75 0.49 12.64
N GLU A 22 8.65 0.87 13.90
CA GLU A 22 7.76 1.88 14.46
C GLU A 22 7.99 3.26 13.84
N SER A 23 9.23 3.69 13.59
CA SER A 23 9.52 4.99 12.96
C SER A 23 9.15 5.04 11.47
N ALA A 24 9.28 3.92 10.75
CA ALA A 24 8.81 3.78 9.38
C ALA A 24 7.28 3.72 9.30
N PHE A 25 6.65 3.06 10.28
CA PHE A 25 5.20 3.07 10.48
C PHE A 25 4.71 4.48 10.82
N GLN A 26 5.39 5.21 11.72
CA GLN A 26 5.09 6.58 12.10
C GLN A 26 5.26 7.54 10.93
N TYR A 27 6.24 7.35 10.04
CA TYR A 27 6.41 8.21 8.87
C TYR A 27 5.31 7.99 7.82
N LEU A 28 4.89 6.73 7.60
CA LEU A 28 3.74 6.39 6.75
C LEU A 28 2.42 6.90 7.35
N VAL A 29 2.31 6.87 8.68
CA VAL A 29 1.15 7.36 9.45
C VAL A 29 1.13 8.89 9.54
N ASP A 30 2.23 9.58 9.83
CA ASP A 30 2.28 11.03 10.09
C ASP A 30 1.97 11.87 8.85
N ASN A 31 2.38 11.43 7.66
CA ASN A 31 1.97 12.10 6.41
C ASN A 31 0.50 11.86 6.05
N SER A 32 -0.18 10.91 6.72
CA SER A 32 -1.63 10.71 6.62
C SER A 32 -2.42 11.35 7.77
N VAL A 33 -1.78 11.67 8.90
CA VAL A 33 -2.41 12.20 10.13
C VAL A 33 -2.57 13.73 10.14
N ARG A 34 -1.99 14.46 9.19
CA ARG A 34 -2.29 15.90 9.04
C ARG A 34 -3.70 16.21 8.51
N ALA A 35 -4.47 15.20 8.08
CA ALA A 35 -5.87 15.34 7.69
C ALA A 35 -6.74 14.26 8.36
N GLY A 36 -7.18 14.53 9.60
CA GLY A 36 -8.24 13.76 10.27
C GLY A 36 -7.74 12.59 11.12
N LYS A 37 -7.79 12.77 12.45
CA LYS A 37 -7.43 11.78 13.45
C LYS A 37 -8.31 10.52 13.35
N ILE A 38 -7.78 9.42 12.84
CA ILE A 38 -8.33 8.07 13.04
C ILE A 38 -7.32 7.28 13.88
N PRO A 39 -7.64 6.90 15.12
CA PRO A 39 -6.74 6.11 15.95
C PRO A 39 -6.51 4.71 15.34
N PRO A 40 -5.32 4.11 15.50
CA PRO A 40 -5.03 2.79 14.96
C PRO A 40 -5.96 1.75 15.60
N THR A 41 -6.92 1.27 14.81
CA THR A 41 -7.82 0.16 15.18
C THR A 41 -7.29 -1.14 14.56
N ALA A 42 -7.67 -2.31 15.10
CA ALA A 42 -7.26 -3.62 14.55
C ALA A 42 -7.54 -3.77 13.03
N ASN A 43 -8.58 -3.09 12.53
CA ASN A 43 -8.91 -3.03 11.10
C ASN A 43 -7.82 -2.33 10.28
N ASN A 44 -7.38 -1.16 10.73
CA ASN A 44 -6.37 -0.36 10.04
C ASN A 44 -5.06 -1.14 9.97
N ALA A 45 -4.66 -1.81 11.06
CA ALA A 45 -3.43 -2.59 11.10
C ALA A 45 -3.41 -3.73 10.06
N THR A 46 -4.50 -4.50 9.93
CA THR A 46 -4.61 -5.59 8.95
C THR A 46 -4.60 -5.07 7.51
N GLN A 47 -5.27 -3.94 7.26
CA GLN A 47 -5.26 -3.32 5.94
C GLN A 47 -3.87 -2.77 5.59
N PHE A 48 -3.17 -2.14 6.54
CA PHE A 48 -1.78 -1.71 6.35
C PHE A 48 -0.85 -2.89 6.06
N ALA A 49 -1.00 -4.01 6.77
CA ALA A 49 -0.24 -5.22 6.51
C ALA A 49 -0.50 -5.75 5.08
N THR A 50 -1.74 -5.70 4.61
CA THR A 50 -2.13 -6.09 3.25
C THR A 50 -1.50 -5.16 2.20
N VAL A 51 -1.58 -3.84 2.40
CA VAL A 51 -0.96 -2.85 1.51
C VAL A 51 0.57 -3.05 1.45
N TYR A 52 1.21 -3.22 2.60
CA TYR A 52 2.65 -3.49 2.68
C TYR A 52 3.03 -4.78 1.96
N ALA A 53 2.25 -5.85 2.12
CA ALA A 53 2.48 -7.11 1.42
C ALA A 53 2.36 -6.94 -0.10
N CYS A 54 1.32 -6.26 -0.59
CA CYS A 54 1.13 -6.00 -2.02
C CYS A 54 2.32 -5.21 -2.63
N ILE A 55 2.75 -4.14 -1.97
CA ILE A 55 3.88 -3.32 -2.44
C ILE A 55 5.17 -4.13 -2.46
N ASN A 56 5.43 -4.95 -1.44
CA ASN A 56 6.61 -5.81 -1.43
C ASN A 56 6.59 -6.86 -2.53
N VAL A 57 5.46 -7.55 -2.74
CA VAL A 57 5.33 -8.55 -3.80
C VAL A 57 5.61 -7.92 -5.16
N LEU A 58 4.96 -6.80 -5.49
CA LEU A 58 5.18 -6.09 -6.75
C LEU A 58 6.61 -5.59 -6.88
N GLY A 59 7.14 -4.97 -5.82
CA GLY A 59 8.49 -4.42 -5.79
C GLY A 59 9.56 -5.49 -5.98
N ASP A 60 9.46 -6.62 -5.28
CA ASP A 60 10.41 -7.73 -5.38
C ASP A 60 10.30 -8.46 -6.73
N ASP A 61 9.08 -8.66 -7.24
CA ASP A 61 8.85 -9.31 -8.53
C ASP A 61 9.33 -8.46 -9.72
N ILE A 62 9.34 -7.13 -9.62
CA ILE A 62 9.96 -6.24 -10.62
C ILE A 62 11.48 -6.12 -10.39
N ALA A 63 11.92 -6.00 -9.14
CA ALA A 63 13.32 -5.74 -8.82
C ALA A 63 14.25 -6.89 -9.23
N LYS A 64 13.75 -8.13 -9.26
CA LYS A 64 14.49 -9.31 -9.75
C LYS A 64 14.70 -9.33 -11.28
N LEU A 65 13.95 -8.54 -12.04
CA LEU A 65 14.03 -8.56 -13.50
C LEU A 65 15.29 -7.81 -13.96
N PRO A 66 16.15 -8.40 -14.81
CA PRO A 66 17.33 -7.71 -15.33
C PRO A 66 16.95 -6.74 -16.45
N TRP A 67 17.62 -5.58 -16.51
CA TRP A 67 17.52 -4.71 -17.68
C TRP A 67 18.41 -5.28 -18.79
N LYS A 68 17.86 -5.42 -19.99
CA LYS A 68 18.62 -5.89 -21.16
C LYS A 68 18.54 -4.84 -22.26
N SER A 69 19.65 -4.16 -22.49
CA SER A 69 19.80 -3.19 -23.56
C SER A 69 20.21 -3.89 -24.85
N TYR A 70 19.71 -3.39 -25.97
CA TYR A 70 20.03 -3.91 -27.29
C TYR A 70 20.33 -2.77 -28.25
N LYS A 71 21.33 -2.96 -29.10
CA LYS A 71 21.65 -2.08 -30.23
C LYS A 71 21.11 -2.71 -31.50
N ASN A 72 20.27 -1.96 -32.20
CA ASN A 72 19.72 -2.40 -33.48
C ASN A 72 20.64 -1.96 -34.61
N HIS A 73 21.25 -2.92 -35.31
CA HIS A 73 21.97 -2.68 -36.54
C HIS A 73 21.10 -3.06 -37.74
N LYS A 74 21.44 -2.56 -38.94
CA LYS A 74 20.64 -2.82 -40.16
C LYS A 74 20.34 -4.31 -40.44
N ASN A 75 21.23 -5.22 -40.02
CA ASN A 75 21.15 -6.64 -40.34
C ASN A 75 21.06 -7.58 -39.11
N TYR A 76 21.28 -7.07 -37.89
CA TYR A 76 21.25 -7.87 -36.66
C TYR A 76 21.02 -7.01 -35.42
N ILE A 77 20.58 -7.65 -34.34
CA ILE A 77 20.42 -7.02 -33.03
C ILE A 77 21.54 -7.55 -32.11
N GLU A 78 22.28 -6.64 -31.50
CA GLU A 78 23.35 -6.97 -30.56
C GLU A 78 22.94 -6.59 -29.14
N LYS A 79 23.34 -7.39 -28.15
CA LYS A 79 23.12 -7.05 -26.73
C LYS A 79 24.14 -5.99 -26.30
N ASP A 80 23.65 -4.83 -25.87
CA ASP A 80 24.48 -3.72 -25.42
C ASP A 80 24.78 -3.83 -23.91
N SER A 81 25.81 -4.61 -23.57
CA SER A 81 26.19 -4.83 -22.17
C SER A 81 27.22 -3.82 -21.66
N SER A 82 27.79 -2.98 -22.55
CA SER A 82 28.89 -2.07 -22.23
C SER A 82 28.52 -0.59 -22.25
N SER A 83 27.27 -0.25 -22.56
CA SER A 83 26.78 1.14 -22.47
C SER A 83 26.69 1.61 -21.02
N ASP A 84 26.97 2.89 -20.78
CA ASP A 84 26.87 3.54 -19.48
C ASP A 84 25.46 3.42 -18.89
N VAL A 85 24.42 3.49 -19.74
CA VAL A 85 23.02 3.26 -19.34
C VAL A 85 22.83 1.84 -18.79
N SER A 86 23.45 0.84 -19.43
CA SER A 86 23.39 -0.55 -18.98
C SER A 86 24.09 -0.73 -17.62
N HIS A 87 25.21 -0.02 -17.42
CA HIS A 87 25.93 0.00 -16.15
C HIS A 87 25.11 0.65 -15.03
N VAL A 88 24.53 1.83 -15.27
CA VAL A 88 23.69 2.53 -14.27
C VAL A 88 22.47 1.69 -13.90
N LEU A 89 21.81 1.06 -14.87
CA LEU A 89 20.59 0.27 -14.61
C LEU A 89 20.85 -1.10 -13.96
N ASN A 90 21.99 -1.75 -14.21
CA ASN A 90 22.25 -3.13 -13.76
C ASN A 90 23.38 -3.29 -12.75
N VAL A 91 24.29 -2.34 -12.62
CA VAL A 91 25.43 -2.43 -11.69
C VAL A 91 25.21 -1.49 -10.52
N ARG A 92 25.03 -0.19 -10.81
CA ARG A 92 24.91 0.82 -9.76
C ARG A 92 24.17 2.07 -10.23
N PRO A 93 22.89 2.24 -9.87
CA PRO A 93 22.10 3.41 -10.25
C PRO A 93 22.61 4.69 -9.61
N ASN A 94 23.05 4.61 -8.36
CA ASN A 94 23.66 5.72 -7.63
C ASN A 94 24.58 5.20 -6.54
N ARG A 95 25.29 6.12 -5.87
CA ARG A 95 26.22 5.78 -4.78
C ARG A 95 25.57 5.06 -3.59
N PHE A 96 24.27 5.26 -3.36
CA PHE A 96 23.57 4.83 -2.14
C PHE A 96 22.81 3.51 -2.30
N MET A 97 22.45 3.13 -3.53
CA MET A 97 21.52 2.05 -3.80
C MET A 97 22.09 1.07 -4.81
N ASN A 98 21.75 -0.20 -4.60
CA ASN A 98 21.92 -1.22 -5.63
C ASN A 98 20.72 -1.20 -6.60
N PRO A 99 20.83 -1.84 -7.79
CA PRO A 99 19.76 -1.88 -8.78
C PRO A 99 18.44 -2.46 -8.27
N PHE A 100 18.50 -3.47 -7.39
CA PHE A 100 17.33 -4.11 -6.83
C PHE A 100 16.53 -3.12 -5.97
N VAL A 101 17.20 -2.42 -5.05
CA VAL A 101 16.60 -1.42 -4.17
C VAL A 101 16.05 -0.25 -4.99
N TYR A 102 16.75 0.18 -6.04
CA TYR A 102 16.27 1.26 -6.91
C TYR A 102 14.96 0.88 -7.63
N LYS A 103 14.89 -0.30 -8.26
CA LYS A 103 13.66 -0.78 -8.91
C LYS A 103 12.51 -0.96 -7.91
N LYS A 104 12.82 -1.46 -6.71
CA LYS A 104 11.83 -1.59 -5.63
C LYS A 104 11.32 -0.23 -5.17
N LEU A 105 12.18 0.78 -5.08
CA LEU A 105 11.81 2.16 -4.74
C LEU A 105 10.87 2.75 -5.80
N ILE A 106 11.17 2.57 -7.09
CA ILE A 106 10.29 3.02 -8.19
C ILE A 106 8.86 2.50 -7.99
N ILE A 107 8.71 1.19 -7.78
CA ILE A 107 7.39 0.58 -7.59
C ILE A 107 6.73 1.07 -6.30
N THR A 108 7.51 1.26 -5.24
CA THR A 108 7.02 1.80 -3.97
C THR A 108 6.42 3.19 -4.18
N ASP A 109 7.14 4.10 -4.84
CA ASP A 109 6.69 5.47 -5.08
C ASP A 109 5.46 5.54 -5.99
N ILE A 110 5.42 4.70 -7.04
CA ILE A 110 4.25 4.59 -7.92
C ILE A 110 3.02 4.09 -7.13
N CYS A 111 3.22 3.15 -6.22
CA CYS A 111 2.13 2.59 -5.42
C CYS A 111 1.62 3.55 -4.33
N THR A 112 2.51 4.35 -3.73
CA THR A 112 2.19 5.25 -2.61
C THR A 112 1.78 6.65 -3.07
N TYR A 113 2.54 7.25 -3.99
CA TYR A 113 2.37 8.63 -4.48
C TYR A 113 1.84 8.70 -5.91
N GLY A 114 1.78 7.58 -6.63
CA GLY A 114 1.31 7.54 -8.01
C GLY A 114 2.37 8.00 -9.01
N ASN A 115 3.51 8.48 -8.53
CA ASN A 115 4.57 9.05 -9.36
C ASN A 115 5.92 8.72 -8.74
N HIS A 116 6.87 8.35 -9.58
CA HIS A 116 8.27 8.27 -9.23
C HIS A 116 9.06 9.28 -10.08
N PHE A 117 9.96 10.01 -9.43
CA PHE A 117 10.85 10.97 -10.09
C PHE A 117 12.30 10.59 -9.77
N SER A 118 13.12 10.47 -10.79
CA SER A 118 14.57 10.35 -10.65
C SER A 118 15.25 11.43 -11.47
N TYR A 119 16.16 12.17 -10.86
CA TYR A 119 17.05 13.07 -11.56
C TYR A 119 18.15 12.28 -12.27
N ILE A 120 18.32 12.57 -13.56
CA ILE A 120 19.35 11.99 -14.42
C ILE A 120 20.56 12.92 -14.35
N SER A 121 21.61 12.46 -13.67
CA SER A 121 22.89 13.16 -13.61
C SER A 121 23.75 12.78 -14.79
N PHE A 122 24.26 13.78 -15.51
CA PHE A 122 25.15 13.60 -16.65
C PHE A 122 26.59 13.92 -16.27
N ASP A 123 27.54 13.18 -16.83
CA ASP A 123 28.96 13.42 -16.69
C ASP A 123 29.41 14.61 -17.57
N LYS A 124 30.72 14.93 -17.54
CA LYS A 124 31.27 16.05 -18.35
C LYS A 124 31.25 15.78 -19.86
N ARG A 125 31.03 14.53 -20.28
CA ARG A 125 30.95 14.11 -21.67
C ARG A 125 29.50 14.04 -22.18
N GLY A 126 28.53 14.24 -21.29
CA GLY A 126 27.10 14.17 -21.60
C GLY A 126 26.52 12.77 -21.47
N GLU A 127 27.27 11.80 -20.93
CA GLU A 127 26.81 10.45 -20.67
C GLU A 127 26.14 10.36 -19.29
N ILE A 128 25.26 9.38 -19.09
CA ILE A 128 24.54 9.22 -17.81
C ILE A 128 25.48 8.64 -16.76
N ASP A 129 25.62 9.35 -15.63
CA ASP A 129 26.47 8.96 -14.50
C ASP A 129 25.63 8.33 -13.38
N GLU A 130 24.55 8.99 -12.94
CA GLU A 130 23.74 8.54 -11.80
C GLU A 130 22.24 8.82 -11.99
N LEU A 131 21.40 7.95 -11.43
CA LEU A 131 19.95 8.14 -11.26
C LEU A 131 19.66 8.39 -9.78
N ILE A 132 19.28 9.62 -9.46
CA ILE A 132 19.05 10.08 -8.09
C ILE A 132 17.54 10.20 -7.86
N PRO A 133 16.92 9.33 -7.05
CA PRO A 133 15.52 9.47 -6.68
C PRO A 133 15.24 10.82 -6.00
N LEU A 134 14.20 11.50 -6.46
CA LEU A 134 13.65 12.69 -5.83
C LEU A 134 12.44 12.31 -4.99
N ASP A 135 12.21 13.05 -3.90
CA ASP A 135 11.03 12.83 -3.05
C ASP A 135 9.76 13.24 -3.82
N PRO A 136 8.82 12.30 -4.07
CA PRO A 136 7.59 12.59 -4.79
C PRO A 136 6.66 13.57 -4.04
N SER A 137 6.77 13.67 -2.71
CA SER A 137 5.95 14.59 -1.93
C SER A 137 6.35 16.06 -2.10
N ASN A 138 7.59 16.30 -2.49
CA ASN A 138 8.17 17.63 -2.67
C ASN A 138 8.39 18.00 -4.14
N THR A 139 8.02 17.12 -5.07
CA THR A 139 8.25 17.27 -6.51
C THR A 139 6.93 17.36 -7.25
N GLN A 140 6.77 18.39 -8.07
CA GLN A 140 5.56 18.66 -8.83
C GLN A 140 5.85 18.90 -10.32
N VAL A 141 4.92 18.50 -11.17
CA VAL A 141 4.96 18.81 -12.61
C VAL A 141 4.34 20.18 -12.82
N VAL A 142 5.11 21.10 -13.39
CA VAL A 142 4.65 22.44 -13.74
C VAL A 142 4.43 22.47 -15.24
N VAL A 143 3.24 22.87 -15.67
CA VAL A 143 2.87 22.95 -17.09
C VAL A 143 2.46 24.36 -17.41
N ASP A 144 3.18 24.99 -18.34
CA ASP A 144 2.73 26.25 -18.92
C ASP A 144 1.71 25.96 -20.03
N ARG A 145 0.45 26.28 -19.74
CA ARG A 145 -0.66 26.05 -20.66
C ARG A 145 -0.61 26.93 -21.92
N LYS A 146 0.17 28.02 -21.91
CA LYS A 146 0.30 28.93 -23.06
C LYS A 146 1.36 28.44 -24.04
N THR A 147 2.52 28.02 -23.55
CA THR A 147 3.63 27.54 -24.39
C THR A 147 3.56 26.04 -24.66
N ARG A 148 2.73 25.29 -23.91
CA ARG A 148 2.71 23.81 -23.86
C ARG A 148 4.02 23.19 -23.40
N GLU A 149 4.89 23.99 -22.80
CA GLU A 149 6.09 23.50 -22.14
C GLU A 149 5.73 22.97 -20.75
N TYR A 150 6.46 21.97 -20.31
CA TYR A 150 6.36 21.44 -18.96
C TYR A 150 7.74 21.29 -18.38
N GLY A 151 7.82 21.22 -17.07
CA GLY A 151 9.05 20.98 -16.32
C GLY A 151 8.71 20.41 -14.95
N TYR A 152 9.74 20.15 -14.17
CA TYR A 152 9.59 19.63 -12.82
C TYR A 152 10.12 20.64 -11.83
N GLN A 153 9.42 20.82 -10.72
CA GLN A 153 9.88 21.66 -9.64
C GLN A 153 9.96 20.83 -8.37
N THR A 154 11.12 20.82 -7.72
CA THR A 154 11.30 20.21 -6.41
C THR A 154 11.71 21.27 -5.40
N THR A 155 11.42 21.04 -4.12
CA THR A 155 11.88 21.92 -3.05
C THR A 155 13.04 21.28 -2.30
N TYR A 156 14.18 21.96 -2.23
CA TYR A 156 15.33 21.53 -1.46
C TYR A 156 15.83 22.65 -0.55
N LYS A 157 15.96 22.38 0.76
CA LYS A 157 16.31 23.40 1.77
C LYS A 157 15.49 24.69 1.63
N GLU A 158 14.17 24.54 1.42
CA GLU A 158 13.22 25.66 1.24
C GLU A 158 13.45 26.51 -0.02
N GLN A 159 14.33 26.08 -0.93
CA GLN A 159 14.54 26.72 -2.22
C GLN A 159 13.91 25.87 -3.34
N PRO A 160 13.13 26.48 -4.23
CA PRO A 160 12.62 25.78 -5.40
C PRO A 160 13.74 25.56 -6.41
N ILE A 161 13.90 24.31 -6.83
CA ILE A 161 14.79 23.90 -7.93
C ILE A 161 13.89 23.46 -9.07
N THR A 162 14.15 23.99 -10.26
CA THR A 162 13.42 23.62 -11.48
C THR A 162 14.32 22.77 -12.37
N PHE A 163 13.77 21.68 -12.87
CA PHE A 163 14.42 20.77 -13.81
C PHE A 163 13.68 20.76 -15.15
N LEU A 164 14.45 20.57 -16.21
CA LEU A 164 13.93 20.40 -17.56
C LEU A 164 13.36 18.98 -17.74
N PRO A 165 12.43 18.78 -18.70
CA PRO A 165 11.85 17.48 -18.95
C PRO A 165 12.84 16.35 -19.22
N HIS A 166 13.96 16.63 -19.88
CA HIS A 166 14.96 15.60 -20.21
C HIS A 166 15.86 15.23 -19.01
N GLU A 167 15.85 16.03 -17.93
CA GLU A 167 16.67 15.78 -16.74
C GLU A 167 15.97 14.88 -15.73
N ILE A 168 14.67 14.63 -15.90
CA ILE A 168 13.86 13.84 -14.99
C ILE A 168 13.34 12.59 -15.71
N PHE A 169 13.66 11.45 -15.11
CA PHE A 169 13.02 10.17 -15.37
C PHE A 169 11.75 10.08 -14.51
N HIS A 170 10.58 10.25 -15.16
CA HIS A 170 9.27 10.30 -14.50
C HIS A 170 8.42 9.10 -14.89
N ILE A 171 8.12 8.24 -13.92
CA ILE A 171 7.20 7.13 -14.12
C ILE A 171 5.91 7.42 -13.37
N LYS A 172 4.78 7.18 -14.02
CA LYS A 172 3.45 7.54 -13.52
C LYS A 172 2.55 6.31 -13.46
N ALA A 173 1.76 6.22 -12.41
CA ALA A 173 0.68 5.24 -12.28
C ALA A 173 -0.49 5.60 -13.22
N LEU A 174 -1.68 5.07 -12.91
CA LEU A 174 -2.93 5.47 -13.56
C LEU A 174 -3.09 6.99 -13.52
N SER A 175 -3.25 7.63 -14.68
CA SER A 175 -3.39 9.09 -14.78
C SER A 175 -4.70 9.46 -15.47
N LYS A 176 -5.33 10.56 -15.03
CA LYS A 176 -6.56 11.09 -15.66
C LYS A 176 -6.27 12.08 -16.79
N ASP A 177 -5.19 12.84 -16.64
CA ASP A 177 -4.76 13.92 -17.52
C ASP A 177 -3.51 13.54 -18.34
N GLY A 178 -2.89 12.40 -18.05
CA GLY A 178 -1.65 11.94 -18.66
C GLY A 178 -0.41 12.65 -18.13
N ILE A 179 -0.55 13.59 -17.19
CA ILE A 179 0.53 14.43 -16.68
C ILE A 179 0.95 13.96 -15.28
N VAL A 180 -0.02 13.68 -14.40
CA VAL A 180 0.25 13.23 -13.02
C VAL A 180 -0.45 11.90 -12.78
N GLY A 181 0.27 10.95 -12.21
CA GLY A 181 -0.30 9.66 -11.79
C GLY A 181 -1.08 9.80 -10.48
N ILE A 182 -2.10 8.97 -10.33
CA ILE A 182 -2.95 8.81 -9.16
C ILE A 182 -2.49 7.55 -8.44
N SER A 183 -2.24 7.66 -7.13
CA SER A 183 -1.75 6.53 -6.38
C SER A 183 -2.88 5.52 -6.10
N PRO A 184 -2.61 4.20 -6.24
CA PRO A 184 -3.51 3.16 -5.75
C PRO A 184 -3.85 3.33 -4.26
N LEU A 185 -2.88 3.82 -3.47
CA LEU A 185 -3.08 4.12 -2.05
C LEU A 185 -4.16 5.19 -1.81
N GLN A 186 -4.26 6.21 -2.67
CA GLN A 186 -5.29 7.23 -2.56
C GLN A 186 -6.69 6.63 -2.75
N SER A 187 -6.86 5.73 -3.71
CA SER A 187 -8.12 5.00 -3.91
C SER A 187 -8.47 4.11 -2.72
N ILE A 188 -7.46 3.50 -2.09
CA ILE A 188 -7.66 2.69 -0.87
C ILE A 188 -8.09 3.57 0.30
N ARG A 189 -7.52 4.77 0.49
CA ARG A 189 -7.92 5.67 1.58
C ARG A 189 -9.40 6.06 1.50
N GLU A 190 -9.91 6.33 0.30
CA GLU A 190 -11.34 6.61 0.09
C GLU A 190 -12.21 5.40 0.50
N GLN A 191 -11.80 4.18 0.15
CA GLN A 191 -12.50 2.96 0.56
C GLN A 191 -12.41 2.69 2.06
N MET A 192 -11.22 2.86 2.66
CA MET A 192 -10.99 2.70 4.10
C MET A 192 -11.88 3.66 4.91
N SER A 193 -11.94 4.93 4.52
CA SER A 193 -12.79 5.91 5.22
C SER A 193 -14.27 5.49 5.23
N THR A 194 -14.75 4.89 4.14
CA THR A 194 -16.13 4.40 4.03
C THR A 194 -16.35 3.18 4.93
N MET A 195 -15.38 2.26 4.98
CA MET A 195 -15.42 1.09 5.86
C MET A 195 -15.32 1.46 7.35
N ASP A 196 -14.51 2.45 7.69
CA ASP A 196 -14.37 2.96 9.06
C ASP A 196 -15.68 3.56 9.57
N ILE A 197 -16.40 4.31 8.73
CA ILE A 197 -17.74 4.82 9.07
C ILE A 197 -18.71 3.66 9.30
N ALA A 198 -18.73 2.66 8.42
CA ALA A 198 -19.62 1.50 8.55
C ALA A 198 -19.30 0.66 9.80
N THR A 199 -18.02 0.45 10.11
CA THR A 199 -17.58 -0.29 11.29
C THR A 199 -17.83 0.48 12.58
N ALA A 200 -17.64 1.80 12.60
CA ALA A 200 -18.00 2.64 13.74
C ALA A 200 -19.52 2.64 14.01
N PHE A 201 -20.34 2.67 12.95
CA PHE A 201 -21.79 2.52 13.06
C PHE A 201 -22.17 1.16 13.66
N ASN A 202 -21.59 0.07 13.16
CA ASN A 202 -21.81 -1.28 13.69
C ASN A 202 -21.37 -1.41 15.15
N LYS A 203 -20.19 -0.90 15.50
CA LYS A 203 -19.70 -0.87 16.89
C LYS A 203 -20.68 -0.16 17.81
N GLY A 204 -21.19 1.01 17.40
CA GLY A 204 -22.21 1.74 18.16
C GLY A 204 -23.52 0.98 18.31
N MET A 205 -23.91 0.14 17.34
CA MET A 205 -25.09 -0.74 17.48
C MET A 205 -24.85 -1.91 18.43
N VAL A 206 -23.64 -2.50 18.40
CA VAL A 206 -23.23 -3.59 19.30
C VAL A 206 -23.14 -3.09 20.75
N GLU A 207 -22.49 -1.95 20.98
CA GLU A 207 -22.36 -1.31 22.31
C GLU A 207 -23.73 -0.90 22.89
N LYS A 208 -24.67 -0.50 22.03
CA LYS A 208 -26.05 -0.19 22.43
C LYS A 208 -26.92 -1.44 22.66
N GLY A 209 -26.35 -2.63 22.64
CA GLY A 209 -27.03 -3.88 23.02
C GLY A 209 -27.98 -4.42 21.95
N GLY A 210 -27.72 -4.14 20.67
CA GLY A 210 -28.61 -4.50 19.56
C GLY A 210 -28.77 -6.00 19.26
N SER A 211 -28.06 -6.89 19.96
CA SER A 211 -28.21 -8.34 19.76
C SER A 211 -28.02 -9.11 21.08
N PRO A 212 -29.02 -9.91 21.52
CA PRO A 212 -28.87 -10.74 22.71
C PRO A 212 -27.77 -11.79 22.48
N GLN A 213 -26.80 -11.86 23.38
CA GLN A 213 -25.68 -12.83 23.33
C GLN A 213 -26.08 -14.25 23.80
N GLY A 214 -27.28 -14.39 24.34
CA GLY A 214 -27.84 -15.66 24.76
C GLY A 214 -29.32 -15.52 25.03
N ILE A 215 -30.04 -16.63 24.92
CA ILE A 215 -31.46 -16.70 25.30
C ILE A 215 -31.54 -17.56 26.56
N LEU A 216 -32.16 -16.98 27.59
CA LEU A 216 -32.52 -17.70 28.80
C LEU A 216 -33.93 -18.25 28.61
N GLU A 217 -34.06 -19.56 28.41
CA GLU A 217 -35.34 -20.23 28.31
C GLU A 217 -35.82 -20.66 29.70
N VAL A 218 -37.06 -20.31 30.04
CA VAL A 218 -37.74 -20.72 31.27
C VAL A 218 -39.07 -21.36 30.89
N ASP A 219 -39.33 -22.57 31.38
CA ASP A 219 -40.58 -23.27 31.14
C ASP A 219 -41.70 -22.66 32.00
N GLY A 220 -42.66 -21.97 31.37
CA GLY A 220 -43.84 -21.38 32.02
C GLY A 220 -44.19 -19.95 31.54
N THR A 221 -45.46 -19.55 31.71
CA THR A 221 -45.91 -18.19 31.39
C THR A 221 -45.77 -17.29 32.62
N PHE A 222 -44.76 -16.42 32.59
CA PHE A 222 -44.51 -15.46 33.67
C PHE A 222 -45.07 -14.08 33.35
N ASP A 223 -45.58 -13.42 34.39
CA ASP A 223 -46.02 -12.03 34.32
C ASP A 223 -44.84 -11.07 34.15
N LYS A 224 -45.11 -9.84 33.68
CA LYS A 224 -44.06 -8.87 33.27
C LYS A 224 -43.10 -8.53 34.42
N GLU A 225 -43.60 -8.46 35.64
CA GLU A 225 -42.80 -8.17 36.84
C GLU A 225 -41.82 -9.29 37.20
N VAL A 226 -42.23 -10.55 37.02
CA VAL A 226 -41.39 -11.72 37.31
C VAL A 226 -40.24 -11.81 36.31
N LYS A 227 -40.49 -11.50 35.03
CA LYS A 227 -39.44 -11.42 34.01
C LYS A 227 -38.39 -10.34 34.31
N THR A 228 -38.82 -9.20 34.85
CA THR A 228 -37.89 -8.12 35.24
C THR A 228 -37.01 -8.54 36.42
N LYS A 229 -37.58 -9.16 37.46
CA LYS A 229 -36.81 -9.68 38.60
C LYS A 229 -35.81 -10.76 38.19
N ILE A 230 -36.20 -11.66 37.29
CA ILE A 230 -35.28 -12.69 36.75
C ILE A 230 -34.12 -12.02 36.00
N ARG A 231 -34.38 -10.97 35.21
CA ARG A 231 -33.33 -10.23 34.50
C ARG A 231 -32.39 -9.50 35.45
N GLU A 232 -32.92 -8.88 36.50
CA GLU A 232 -32.14 -8.16 37.51
C GLU A 232 -31.24 -9.12 38.32
N GLU A 233 -31.79 -10.25 38.78
CA GLU A 233 -30.99 -11.28 39.46
C GLU A 233 -29.96 -11.91 38.52
N TRP A 234 -30.32 -12.16 37.26
CA TRP A 234 -29.37 -12.63 36.24
C TRP A 234 -28.22 -11.64 36.01
N GLN A 235 -28.51 -10.35 35.86
CA GLN A 235 -27.48 -9.31 35.75
C GLN A 235 -26.62 -9.21 37.01
N ARG A 236 -27.21 -9.39 38.19
CA ARG A 236 -26.48 -9.36 39.47
C ARG A 236 -25.48 -10.51 39.56
N VAL A 237 -25.89 -11.72 39.23
CA VAL A 237 -25.06 -12.94 39.30
C VAL A 237 -24.02 -12.98 38.19
N ASN A 238 -24.36 -12.52 36.99
CA ASN A 238 -23.50 -12.61 35.80
C ASN A 238 -22.55 -11.41 35.63
N SER A 239 -22.44 -10.54 36.64
CA SER A 239 -21.60 -9.34 36.58
C SER A 239 -20.11 -9.61 36.84
N ASN A 240 -19.72 -10.76 37.40
CA ASN A 240 -18.34 -11.01 37.83
C ASN A 240 -17.68 -12.37 37.52
N GLU A 241 -18.36 -13.42 37.05
CA GLU A 241 -17.67 -14.70 36.77
C GLU A 241 -18.22 -15.44 35.54
N ASN A 242 -17.31 -15.98 34.73
CA ASN A 242 -17.52 -16.65 33.44
C ASN A 242 -18.25 -18.01 33.51
N ILE A 243 -19.00 -18.29 34.58
CA ILE A 243 -19.71 -19.57 34.77
C ILE A 243 -21.13 -19.29 35.27
N ALA A 244 -22.12 -19.61 34.43
CA ALA A 244 -23.54 -19.46 34.77
C ALA A 244 -24.00 -20.60 35.69
N VAL A 245 -24.45 -20.27 36.90
CA VAL A 245 -25.21 -21.19 37.76
C VAL A 245 -26.69 -20.96 37.47
N VAL A 246 -27.36 -22.00 36.97
CA VAL A 246 -28.74 -21.92 36.51
C VAL A 246 -29.64 -22.71 37.46
N ASP A 247 -30.50 -22.02 38.19
CA ASP A 247 -31.45 -22.62 39.14
C ASP A 247 -32.81 -22.92 38.46
N LEU A 248 -33.62 -23.81 39.05
CA LEU A 248 -35.00 -24.12 38.60
C LEU A 248 -35.20 -24.63 37.15
N GLY A 249 -34.21 -25.30 36.57
CA GLY A 249 -34.38 -25.96 35.26
C GLY A 249 -34.36 -25.02 34.05
N MET A 250 -33.91 -23.77 34.22
CA MET A 250 -33.69 -22.88 33.08
C MET A 250 -32.56 -23.40 32.19
N LYS A 251 -32.65 -23.14 30.88
CA LYS A 251 -31.64 -23.55 29.92
C LYS A 251 -31.00 -22.30 29.32
N TYR A 252 -29.69 -22.15 29.55
CA TYR A 252 -28.90 -21.14 28.86
C TYR A 252 -28.50 -21.67 27.49
N LYS A 253 -29.02 -21.06 26.43
CA LYS A 253 -28.52 -21.28 25.08
C LYS A 253 -27.54 -20.17 24.75
N GLN A 254 -26.25 -20.50 24.80
CA GLN A 254 -25.22 -19.67 24.22
C GLN A 254 -25.50 -19.58 22.72
N ILE A 255 -25.77 -18.37 22.23
CA ILE A 255 -25.71 -18.15 20.80
C ILE A 255 -24.22 -18.26 20.46
N GLY A 256 -23.85 -19.08 19.47
CA GLY A 256 -22.45 -19.26 19.03
C GLY A 256 -21.81 -17.94 18.58
N ILE A 257 -20.65 -17.99 17.89
CA ILE A 257 -20.02 -16.78 17.30
C ILE A 257 -21.13 -15.88 16.75
N SER A 258 -21.23 -14.66 17.29
CA SER A 258 -22.42 -13.85 17.01
C SER A 258 -22.49 -13.64 15.50
N GLN A 259 -23.70 -13.61 14.92
CA GLN A 259 -23.87 -13.34 13.50
C GLN A 259 -23.11 -12.07 13.06
N GLN A 260 -22.96 -11.12 13.98
CA GLN A 260 -22.20 -9.89 13.82
C GLN A 260 -20.68 -10.13 13.71
N ASP A 261 -20.11 -11.02 14.51
CA ASP A 261 -18.68 -11.36 14.45
C ASP A 261 -18.33 -12.12 13.16
N MET A 262 -19.21 -13.02 12.70
CA MET A 262 -19.04 -13.68 11.40
C MET A 262 -19.11 -12.68 10.24
N GLN A 263 -20.12 -11.79 10.25
CA GLN A 263 -20.23 -10.71 9.27
C GLN A 263 -19.01 -9.76 9.32
N PHE A 264 -18.46 -9.51 10.51
CA PHE A 264 -17.27 -8.70 10.67
C PHE A 264 -16.02 -9.36 10.06
N LEU A 265 -15.80 -10.67 10.31
CA LEU A 265 -14.72 -11.42 9.70
C LEU A 265 -14.86 -11.49 8.17
N GLU A 266 -16.08 -11.64 7.65
CA GLU A 266 -16.37 -11.58 6.22
C GLU A 266 -16.05 -10.20 5.62
N MET A 267 -16.45 -9.11 6.30
CA MET A 267 -16.10 -7.74 5.89
C MET A 267 -14.58 -7.51 5.86
N MET A 268 -13.84 -8.04 6.84
CA MET A 268 -12.38 -7.95 6.90
C MET A 268 -11.71 -8.69 5.74
N LYS A 269 -12.13 -9.92 5.45
CA LYS A 269 -11.65 -10.68 4.29
C LYS A 269 -11.98 -9.98 2.98
N PHE A 270 -13.19 -9.45 2.85
CA PHE A 270 -13.59 -8.70 1.66
C PHE A 270 -12.77 -7.42 1.49
N SER A 271 -12.45 -6.71 2.57
CA SER A 271 -11.55 -5.55 2.54
C SER A 271 -10.16 -5.90 2.02
N GLN A 272 -9.57 -7.00 2.51
CA GLN A 272 -8.29 -7.50 2.03
C GLN A 272 -8.34 -7.83 0.53
N GLN A 273 -9.43 -8.44 0.07
CA GLN A 273 -9.64 -8.75 -1.35
C GLN A 273 -9.75 -7.49 -2.22
N GLN A 274 -10.44 -6.46 -1.76
CA GLN A 274 -10.54 -5.18 -2.47
C GLN A 274 -9.17 -4.50 -2.59
N ILE A 275 -8.39 -4.47 -1.51
CA ILE A 275 -7.03 -3.91 -1.51
C ILE A 275 -6.14 -4.67 -2.50
N ALA A 276 -6.17 -6.00 -2.47
CA ALA A 276 -5.42 -6.83 -3.40
C ALA A 276 -5.84 -6.59 -4.87
N ALA A 277 -7.14 -6.42 -5.12
CA ALA A 277 -7.66 -6.12 -6.44
C ALA A 277 -7.21 -4.75 -6.98
N ILE A 278 -7.12 -3.73 -6.13
CA ILE A 278 -6.61 -2.40 -6.51
C ILE A 278 -5.15 -2.47 -6.97
N PHE A 279 -4.32 -3.23 -6.26
CA PHE A 279 -2.93 -3.47 -6.64
C PHE A 279 -2.77 -4.52 -7.76
N LYS A 280 -3.87 -5.16 -8.18
CA LYS A 280 -3.88 -6.29 -9.12
C LYS A 280 -2.96 -7.45 -8.69
N VAL A 281 -2.83 -7.65 -7.37
CA VAL A 281 -2.04 -8.74 -6.79
C VAL A 281 -2.96 -9.91 -6.44
N PRO A 282 -2.69 -11.13 -6.92
CA PRO A 282 -3.46 -12.32 -6.54
C PRO A 282 -3.40 -12.61 -5.03
N LEU A 283 -4.49 -13.14 -4.47
CA LEU A 283 -4.61 -13.41 -3.04
C LEU A 283 -3.59 -14.44 -2.53
N HIS A 284 -3.22 -15.43 -3.36
CA HIS A 284 -2.24 -16.44 -2.97
C HIS A 284 -0.84 -15.86 -2.76
N LYS A 285 -0.53 -14.70 -3.34
CA LYS A 285 0.75 -13.99 -3.14
C LYS A 285 0.83 -13.24 -1.82
N ILE A 286 -0.30 -12.94 -1.19
CA ILE A 286 -0.39 -12.33 0.15
C ILE A 286 -0.70 -13.37 1.24
N ASN A 287 -0.44 -14.65 0.96
CA ASN A 287 -0.65 -15.79 1.85
C ASN A 287 -2.12 -16.07 2.22
N GLU A 288 -3.09 -15.62 1.41
CA GLU A 288 -4.51 -15.95 1.57
C GLU A 288 -4.90 -17.09 0.61
N LEU A 289 -5.11 -18.30 1.15
CA LEU A 289 -5.29 -19.53 0.37
C LEU A 289 -6.66 -20.21 0.53
N THR A 290 -7.63 -19.55 1.18
CA THR A 290 -8.90 -20.17 1.65
C THR A 290 -9.70 -20.92 0.57
N HIS A 291 -9.58 -20.58 -0.72
CA HIS A 291 -10.26 -21.27 -1.83
C HIS A 291 -9.32 -21.71 -2.98
N ALA A 292 -8.00 -21.71 -2.75
CA ALA A 292 -7.03 -21.94 -3.82
C ALA A 292 -6.71 -23.44 -3.98
N THR A 293 -6.98 -24.00 -5.16
CA THR A 293 -6.46 -25.31 -5.57
C THR A 293 -5.15 -25.14 -6.34
N TYR A 294 -4.26 -26.16 -6.34
CA TYR A 294 -2.94 -26.08 -6.99
C TYR A 294 -3.00 -25.63 -8.46
N THR A 295 -3.88 -26.23 -9.26
CA THR A 295 -4.07 -25.85 -10.67
C THR A 295 -4.54 -24.41 -10.84
N ASN A 296 -5.39 -23.91 -9.94
CA ASN A 296 -5.86 -22.53 -9.96
C ASN A 296 -4.71 -21.54 -9.64
N ILE A 297 -3.81 -21.90 -8.71
CA ILE A 297 -2.65 -21.07 -8.34
C ILE A 297 -1.68 -20.89 -9.51
N GLU A 298 -1.43 -21.95 -10.29
CA GLU A 298 -0.56 -21.87 -11.47
C GLU A 298 -1.13 -20.93 -12.53
N HIS A 299 -2.42 -21.07 -12.85
CA HIS A 299 -3.10 -20.17 -13.78
C HIS A 299 -3.10 -18.72 -13.30
N GLN A 300 -3.38 -18.47 -12.01
CA GLN A 300 -3.33 -17.13 -11.43
C GLN A 300 -1.92 -16.53 -11.42
N SER A 301 -0.89 -17.36 -11.25
CA SER A 301 0.50 -16.90 -11.29
C SER A 301 0.92 -16.49 -12.71
N LEU A 302 0.46 -17.21 -13.73
CA LEU A 302 0.67 -16.81 -15.13
C LEU A 302 -0.12 -15.55 -15.50
N ASP A 303 -1.37 -15.44 -15.04
CA ASP A 303 -2.21 -14.27 -15.29
C ASP A 303 -1.61 -13.00 -14.67
N TYR A 304 -1.09 -13.11 -13.44
CA TYR A 304 -0.38 -12.04 -12.76
C TYR A 304 0.81 -11.50 -13.55
N VAL A 305 1.64 -12.38 -14.11
CA VAL A 305 2.79 -11.96 -14.93
C VAL A 305 2.30 -11.19 -16.17
N LYS A 306 1.28 -11.70 -16.86
CA LYS A 306 0.78 -11.12 -18.11
C LYS A 306 0.01 -9.82 -17.92
N ASN A 307 -0.82 -9.72 -16.90
CA ASN A 307 -1.79 -8.63 -16.75
C ASN A 307 -1.35 -7.57 -15.73
N THR A 308 -0.49 -7.93 -14.77
CA THR A 308 -0.03 -7.02 -13.72
C THR A 308 1.42 -6.60 -13.94
N LEU A 309 2.34 -7.55 -14.08
CA LEU A 309 3.77 -7.22 -14.22
C LEU A 309 4.11 -6.68 -15.61
N GLN A 310 3.65 -7.33 -16.68
CA GLN A 310 4.01 -6.95 -18.04
C GLN A 310 3.70 -5.48 -18.37
N PRO A 311 2.51 -4.92 -18.04
CA PRO A 311 2.24 -3.51 -18.31
C PRO A 311 3.16 -2.55 -17.55
N LEU A 312 3.50 -2.88 -16.29
CA LEU A 312 4.43 -2.08 -15.49
C LEU A 312 5.83 -2.11 -16.09
N VAL A 313 6.31 -3.29 -16.49
CA VAL A 313 7.62 -3.47 -17.13
C VAL A 313 7.68 -2.71 -18.45
N THR A 314 6.68 -2.87 -19.31
CA THR A 314 6.64 -2.16 -20.60
C THR A 314 6.61 -0.65 -20.41
N GLN A 315 5.86 -0.13 -19.44
CA GLN A 315 5.86 1.30 -19.15
C GLN A 315 7.25 1.79 -18.69
N LEU A 316 7.91 1.04 -17.81
CA LEU A 316 9.27 1.36 -17.36
C LEU A 316 10.26 1.34 -18.54
N GLU A 317 10.16 0.34 -19.42
CA GLU A 317 11.01 0.18 -20.59
C GLU A 317 10.85 1.32 -21.60
N GLU A 318 9.61 1.70 -21.92
CA GLU A 318 9.33 2.79 -22.86
C GLU A 318 9.84 4.15 -22.33
N GLU A 319 9.60 4.45 -21.05
CA GLU A 319 10.11 5.69 -20.46
C GLU A 319 11.64 5.69 -20.38
N ALA A 320 12.26 4.54 -20.06
CA ALA A 320 13.71 4.41 -20.01
C ALA A 320 14.32 4.56 -21.40
N ASN A 321 13.70 3.99 -22.44
CA ASN A 321 14.12 4.17 -23.83
C ASN A 321 14.05 5.63 -24.25
N TYR A 322 12.97 6.34 -23.89
CA TYR A 322 12.80 7.73 -24.25
C TYR A 322 13.78 8.68 -23.56
N LYS A 323 14.08 8.45 -22.27
CA LYS A 323 14.88 9.38 -21.45
C LYS A 323 16.37 9.04 -21.37
N LEU A 324 16.74 7.76 -21.46
CA LEU A 324 18.11 7.31 -21.20
C LEU A 324 18.92 7.05 -22.49
N TYR A 325 18.29 6.92 -23.65
CA TYR A 325 18.96 6.63 -24.91
C TYR A 325 18.80 7.76 -25.96
N THR A 326 18.61 9.00 -25.51
CA THR A 326 18.40 10.17 -26.39
C THR A 326 19.70 10.74 -26.93
#